data_AF-A0A6P8JV95-F1
#
_entry.id   AF-A0A6P8JV95-F1
#
_cell.length_a   1.000
_cell.length_b   1.000
_cell.length_c   1.000
_cell.angle_alpha   90.00
_cell.angle_beta   90.00
_cell.angle_gamma   90.00
#
_symmetry.space_group_name_H-M   'P 1'
#
loop_
_entity.id
_entity.type
_entity.pdbx_description
1 polymer ?
#
loop_
_entity_poly.entity_id
_entity_poly.type
_entity_poly.pdbx_seq_one_letter_code
_entity_poly.pdbx_strand_id
1 'polypeptide(L)'
;MKNELFISEFLKIGDRNNSDNLTHSTLRRIKFFAMNWRSFIVTLLVWSIQVLQLNGTGIKNLSRTRDSFRAVQVPKQFYDAIEKADFSKHSLQNKLEHFLEKLQKNFTISAVLSDSEDIITSERNYVYKIRELSTFFYEASFSFQQFSSDIKTFYETSKNASYALLFKLRQVPTGQPTLVKVLLTNYFAEIEFFHVLFSEIIDEAMEYSTESLKRTQELFFYYADTQNIILENWKLKTNPECCKLYVNFLQNQSSQIFKCATLDNLNIIYDVYSVTKLNIKYIVRQLEFRIQRLFNCLMYNSLNLQ
;
A
#
# COMPACT_ATOMS: atom_id res chain seq x y z
N MET A 1 -24.23 2.85 -12.22
CA MET A 1 -23.50 3.37 -13.40
C MET A 1 -22.07 3.86 -13.13
N LYS A 2 -21.71 4.48 -11.99
CA LYS A 2 -20.31 4.93 -11.76
C LYS A 2 -19.29 3.80 -11.47
N ASN A 3 -19.73 2.61 -11.04
CA ASN A 3 -18.84 1.47 -10.73
C ASN A 3 -18.43 0.64 -11.96
N GLU A 4 -19.13 0.74 -13.09
CA GLU A 4 -18.81 -0.02 -14.30
C GLU A 4 -17.71 0.64 -15.13
N LEU A 5 -17.63 1.97 -15.09
CA LEU A 5 -16.56 2.74 -15.75
C LEU A 5 -15.18 2.41 -15.15
N PHE A 6 -15.10 2.33 -13.82
CA PHE A 6 -13.86 2.09 -13.06
C PHE A 6 -13.24 0.71 -13.34
N ILE A 7 -14.08 -0.30 -13.61
CA ILE A 7 -13.62 -1.65 -13.92
C ILE A 7 -13.21 -1.78 -15.39
N SER A 8 -13.79 -0.98 -16.29
CA SER A 8 -13.36 -0.90 -17.69
C SER A 8 -11.99 -0.24 -17.86
N GLU A 9 -11.65 0.72 -16.99
CA GLU A 9 -10.33 1.35 -16.93
C GLU A 9 -9.27 0.39 -16.39
N PHE A 10 -9.61 -0.42 -15.38
CA PHE A 10 -8.74 -1.46 -14.82
C PHE A 10 -8.36 -2.55 -15.84
N LEU A 11 -9.25 -2.86 -16.79
CA LEU A 11 -8.98 -3.81 -17.88
C LEU A 11 -8.12 -3.19 -19.00
N LYS A 12 -8.34 -1.92 -19.34
CA LYS A 12 -7.58 -1.22 -20.40
C LYS A 12 -6.12 -0.93 -20.03
N ILE A 13 -5.82 -0.74 -18.74
CA ILE A 13 -4.44 -0.56 -18.27
C ILE A 13 -3.63 -1.87 -18.44
N GLY A 14 -4.29 -3.02 -18.32
CA GLY A 14 -3.66 -4.34 -18.47
C GLY A 14 -3.37 -4.78 -19.90
N ASP A 15 -3.92 -4.14 -20.93
CA ASP A 15 -3.68 -4.48 -22.34
C ASP A 15 -2.60 -3.60 -23.00
N ARG A 16 -2.15 -2.52 -22.33
CA ARG A 16 -1.10 -1.63 -22.87
C ARG A 16 0.34 -2.04 -22.52
N ASN A 17 0.53 -2.89 -21.52
CA ASN A 17 1.85 -3.32 -21.07
C ASN A 17 2.10 -4.77 -21.48
N ASN A 18 2.30 -4.98 -22.79
CA ASN A 18 2.86 -6.22 -23.32
C ASN A 18 4.36 -5.99 -23.56
N SER A 19 5.13 -6.06 -22.47
CA SER A 19 6.59 -6.21 -22.52
C SER A 19 6.99 -7.20 -21.42
N ASP A 20 7.73 -8.22 -21.85
CA ASP A 20 7.84 -9.51 -21.22
C ASP A 20 8.60 -9.55 -19.87
N ASN A 21 8.26 -10.57 -19.09
CA ASN A 21 9.09 -11.26 -18.08
C ASN A 21 9.11 -10.82 -16.60
N LEU A 22 8.06 -10.22 -16.03
CA LEU A 22 7.81 -10.36 -14.59
C LEU A 22 6.33 -10.71 -14.27
N THR A 23 6.16 -11.97 -13.87
CA THR A 23 4.98 -12.65 -13.28
C THR A 23 3.60 -12.35 -13.87
N HIS A 24 3.40 -12.86 -15.08
CA HIS A 24 2.08 -13.06 -15.71
C HIS A 24 1.08 -13.86 -14.81
N SER A 25 1.55 -14.55 -13.76
CA SER A 25 0.73 -15.26 -12.77
C SER A 25 0.19 -14.37 -11.65
N THR A 26 0.96 -13.42 -11.12
CA THR A 26 0.55 -12.54 -10.01
C THR A 26 -0.51 -11.54 -10.48
N LEU A 27 -0.29 -10.93 -11.65
CA LEU A 27 -1.27 -10.02 -12.29
C LEU A 27 -2.54 -10.76 -12.76
N ARG A 28 -2.42 -12.03 -13.19
CA ARG A 28 -3.58 -12.90 -13.45
C ARG A 28 -4.35 -13.23 -12.19
N ARG A 29 -3.68 -13.51 -11.07
CA ARG A 29 -4.34 -13.77 -9.77
C ARG A 29 -5.09 -12.54 -9.29
N ILE A 30 -4.47 -11.35 -9.35
CA ILE A 30 -5.13 -10.07 -9.04
C ILE A 30 -6.32 -9.78 -9.98
N LYS A 31 -6.21 -10.06 -11.29
CA LYS A 31 -7.35 -9.99 -12.24
C LYS A 31 -8.45 -11.01 -11.91
N PHE A 32 -8.10 -12.23 -11.53
CA PHE A 32 -9.05 -13.27 -11.11
C PHE A 32 -9.79 -12.86 -9.82
N PHE A 33 -9.10 -12.17 -8.90
CA PHE A 33 -9.69 -11.61 -7.69
C PHE A 33 -10.71 -10.50 -7.97
N ALA A 34 -10.46 -9.59 -8.92
CA ALA A 34 -11.44 -8.58 -9.31
C ALA A 34 -12.74 -9.20 -9.86
N MET A 35 -12.63 -10.36 -10.53
CA MET A 35 -13.76 -11.09 -11.09
C MET A 35 -14.55 -11.86 -10.02
N ASN A 36 -13.86 -12.46 -9.04
CA ASN A 36 -14.49 -13.15 -7.90
C ASN A 36 -15.08 -12.18 -6.85
N TRP A 37 -14.54 -10.96 -6.73
CA TRP A 37 -15.05 -9.92 -5.82
C TRP A 37 -16.46 -9.45 -6.18
N ARG A 38 -16.82 -9.42 -7.47
CA ARG A 38 -18.19 -9.13 -7.93
C ARG A 38 -19.18 -10.20 -7.45
N SER A 39 -18.78 -11.47 -7.53
CA SER A 39 -19.60 -12.59 -7.05
C SER A 39 -19.78 -12.54 -5.52
N PHE A 40 -18.72 -12.18 -4.79
CA PHE A 40 -18.73 -12.03 -3.33
C PHE A 40 -19.58 -10.85 -2.84
N ILE A 41 -19.55 -9.70 -3.52
CA ILE A 41 -20.45 -8.57 -3.19
C ILE A 41 -21.92 -8.95 -3.44
N VAL A 42 -22.21 -9.70 -4.50
CA VAL A 42 -23.57 -10.12 -4.83
C VAL A 42 -24.09 -11.10 -3.78
N THR A 43 -23.30 -12.09 -3.34
CA THR A 43 -23.71 -12.96 -2.23
C THR A 43 -23.90 -12.17 -0.93
N LEU A 44 -22.99 -11.25 -0.60
CA LEU A 44 -23.12 -10.38 0.59
C LEU A 44 -24.36 -9.47 0.59
N LEU A 45 -24.79 -8.99 -0.58
CA LEU A 45 -26.00 -8.18 -0.73
C LEU A 45 -27.28 -9.02 -0.59
N VAL A 46 -27.29 -10.25 -1.13
CA VAL A 46 -28.43 -11.17 -1.02
C VAL A 46 -28.73 -11.53 0.45
N TRP A 47 -27.71 -11.74 1.27
CA TRP A 47 -27.87 -11.97 2.72
C TRP A 47 -28.42 -10.76 3.47
N SER A 48 -28.08 -9.54 3.05
CA SER A 48 -28.58 -8.31 3.69
C SER A 48 -30.09 -8.12 3.50
N ILE A 49 -30.64 -8.62 2.39
CA ILE A 49 -32.07 -8.52 2.04
C ILE A 49 -32.88 -9.59 2.78
N GLN A 50 -32.33 -10.81 2.95
CA GLN A 50 -32.99 -11.88 3.69
C GLN A 50 -33.14 -11.55 5.19
N VAL A 51 -32.18 -10.84 5.80
CA VAL A 51 -32.28 -10.40 7.19
C VAL A 51 -33.23 -9.20 7.36
N LEU A 52 -33.46 -8.41 6.31
CA LEU A 52 -34.40 -7.28 6.36
C LEU A 52 -35.87 -7.75 6.41
N GLN A 53 -36.19 -8.88 5.80
CA GLN A 53 -37.54 -9.46 5.79
C GLN A 53 -37.97 -10.03 7.16
N LEU A 54 -37.03 -10.30 8.07
CA LEU A 54 -37.30 -10.82 9.41
C LEU A 54 -37.54 -9.74 10.48
N ASN A 55 -37.37 -8.44 10.16
CA ASN A 55 -37.37 -7.34 11.12
C ASN A 55 -38.61 -6.42 11.05
N GLY A 56 -39.76 -6.96 10.63
CA GLY A 56 -41.01 -6.20 10.47
C GLY A 56 -41.69 -5.69 11.75
N THR A 57 -41.23 -6.06 12.95
CA THR A 57 -41.89 -5.67 14.20
C THR A 57 -40.89 -5.40 15.32
N GLY A 58 -40.73 -4.13 15.71
CA GLY A 58 -40.14 -3.80 17.02
C GLY A 58 -39.13 -2.64 17.08
N ILE A 59 -39.44 -1.46 16.54
CA ILE A 59 -38.65 -0.25 16.81
C ILE A 59 -39.38 0.58 17.88
N LYS A 60 -39.14 0.29 19.17
CA LYS A 60 -39.58 1.16 20.28
C LYS A 60 -38.54 1.48 21.36
N ASN A 61 -37.36 0.86 21.36
CA ASN A 61 -36.36 1.08 22.43
C ASN A 61 -35.04 1.63 21.89
N LEU A 62 -35.04 2.88 21.44
CA LEU A 62 -33.86 3.57 20.88
C LEU A 62 -32.98 4.26 21.95
N SER A 63 -33.43 4.38 23.20
CA SER A 63 -32.74 5.15 24.25
C SER A 63 -31.72 4.34 25.08
N ARG A 64 -31.80 3.01 25.07
CA ARG A 64 -30.92 2.11 25.84
C ARG A 64 -29.72 1.57 25.06
N THR A 65 -29.56 2.01 23.83
CA THR A 65 -28.55 1.50 22.89
C THR A 65 -27.17 2.10 23.10
N ARG A 66 -27.04 3.29 23.73
CA ARG A 66 -25.76 4.04 23.74
C ARG A 66 -24.60 3.36 24.48
N ASP A 67 -24.88 2.54 25.49
CA ASP A 67 -23.84 1.96 26.35
C ASP A 67 -23.36 0.56 25.91
N SER A 68 -24.07 -0.15 25.01
CA SER A 68 -23.63 -1.46 24.49
C SER A 68 -22.72 -1.37 23.25
N PHE A 69 -22.58 -0.18 22.65
CA PHE A 69 -21.79 0.08 21.43
C PHE A 69 -20.26 -0.05 21.59
N ARG A 70 -19.73 -0.33 22.79
CA ARG A 70 -18.27 -0.38 23.05
C ARG A 70 -17.62 -1.76 22.92
N ALA A 71 -18.38 -2.85 22.72
CA ALA A 71 -17.85 -4.21 22.93
C ALA A 71 -16.96 -4.77 21.79
N VAL A 72 -17.12 -4.29 20.55
CA VAL A 72 -16.33 -4.74 19.39
C VAL A 72 -15.92 -3.51 18.61
N GLN A 73 -14.69 -3.04 18.77
CA GLN A 73 -14.14 -1.93 18.02
C GLN A 73 -12.82 -2.33 17.38
N VAL A 74 -12.61 -1.91 16.14
CA VAL A 74 -11.31 -2.08 15.49
C VAL A 74 -10.27 -1.28 16.28
N PRO A 75 -9.11 -1.88 16.65
CA PRO A 75 -8.11 -1.19 17.45
C PRO A 75 -7.65 0.11 16.78
N LYS A 76 -7.47 1.18 17.56
CA LYS A 76 -6.97 2.47 17.04
C LYS A 76 -5.65 2.30 16.27
N GLN A 77 -4.79 1.40 16.74
CA GLN A 77 -3.52 1.02 16.12
C GLN A 77 -3.64 0.67 14.63
N PHE A 78 -4.77 0.10 14.20
CA PHE A 78 -5.04 -0.19 12.79
C PHE A 78 -5.11 1.09 11.95
N TYR A 79 -5.82 2.11 12.45
CA TYR A 79 -5.95 3.39 11.76
C TYR A 79 -4.64 4.19 11.82
N ASP A 80 -3.95 4.17 12.97
CA ASP A 80 -2.65 4.84 13.13
C ASP A 80 -1.59 4.24 12.18
N ALA A 81 -1.60 2.90 11.97
CA ALA A 81 -0.71 2.24 11.04
C ALA A 81 -0.99 2.62 9.57
N ILE A 82 -2.26 2.82 9.20
CA ILE A 82 -2.65 3.33 7.88
C ILE A 82 -2.08 4.74 7.66
N GLU A 83 -2.29 5.64 8.62
CA GLU A 83 -1.85 7.03 8.53
C GLU A 83 -0.33 7.13 8.40
N LYS A 84 0.41 6.34 9.20
CA LYS A 84 1.86 6.28 9.15
C LYS A 84 2.38 5.79 7.80
N ALA A 85 1.81 4.70 7.28
CA ALA A 85 2.20 4.17 5.97
C ALA A 85 1.85 5.14 4.82
N ASP A 86 0.72 5.84 4.90
CA ASP A 86 0.34 6.87 3.94
C ASP A 86 1.29 8.07 3.98
N PHE A 87 1.69 8.53 5.17
CA PHE A 87 2.68 9.58 5.32
C PHE A 87 4.02 9.20 4.68
N SER A 88 4.52 7.99 4.98
CA SER A 88 5.79 7.50 4.42
C SER A 88 5.73 7.33 2.91
N LYS A 89 4.59 6.87 2.36
CA LYS A 89 4.34 6.84 0.91
C LYS A 89 4.48 8.25 0.31
N HIS A 90 3.74 9.23 0.84
CA HIS A 90 3.74 10.59 0.29
C HIS A 90 5.13 11.24 0.43
N SER A 91 5.81 11.02 1.55
CA SER A 91 7.19 11.49 1.75
C SER A 91 8.14 10.95 0.69
N LEU A 92 8.07 9.65 0.40
CA LEU A 92 8.87 9.03 -0.66
C LEU A 92 8.49 9.58 -2.05
N GLN A 93 7.20 9.69 -2.36
CA GLN A 93 6.72 10.26 -3.62
C GLN A 93 7.26 11.67 -3.84
N ASN A 94 7.11 12.55 -2.84
CA ASN A 94 7.58 13.94 -2.90
C ASN A 94 9.11 14.03 -3.00
N LYS A 95 9.86 13.11 -2.36
CA LYS A 95 11.32 13.08 -2.45
C LYS A 95 11.79 12.71 -3.86
N LEU A 96 11.10 11.78 -4.53
CA LEU A 96 11.41 11.36 -5.89
C LEU A 96 10.82 12.32 -6.95
N GLU A 97 9.84 13.14 -6.55
CA GLU A 97 9.18 14.10 -7.43
C GLU A 97 10.19 15.11 -7.99
N HIS A 98 10.05 15.37 -9.29
CA HIS A 98 10.94 16.24 -10.06
C HIS A 98 12.43 15.85 -10.00
N PHE A 99 12.80 14.64 -9.57
CA PHE A 99 14.21 14.22 -9.57
C PHE A 99 14.84 14.36 -10.95
N LEU A 100 14.17 13.86 -12.00
CA LEU A 100 14.69 13.96 -13.37
C LEU A 100 14.84 15.41 -13.83
N GLU A 101 13.92 16.30 -13.45
CA GLU A 101 14.01 17.73 -13.78
C GLU A 101 15.15 18.42 -13.01
N LYS A 102 15.32 18.13 -11.73
CA LYS A 102 16.43 18.64 -10.89
C LYS A 102 17.76 18.12 -11.38
N LEU A 103 17.84 16.83 -11.72
CA LEU A 103 19.02 16.19 -12.29
C LEU A 103 19.36 16.81 -13.65
N GLN A 104 18.37 17.09 -14.49
CA GLN A 104 18.58 17.80 -15.72
C GLN A 104 19.09 19.21 -15.46
N LYS A 105 18.43 20.02 -14.62
CA LYS A 105 18.83 21.42 -14.31
C LYS A 105 20.18 21.54 -13.62
N ASN A 106 20.51 20.65 -12.69
CA ASN A 106 21.76 20.69 -11.92
C ASN A 106 22.98 20.32 -12.79
N PHE A 107 22.79 19.48 -13.82
CA PHE A 107 23.89 18.99 -14.66
C PHE A 107 23.88 19.52 -16.11
N THR A 108 22.77 20.11 -16.60
CA THR A 108 22.80 20.85 -17.88
C THR A 108 23.55 22.17 -17.70
N ILE A 109 24.79 22.17 -18.16
CA ILE A 109 25.52 23.38 -18.51
C ILE A 109 25.03 23.74 -19.91
N SER A 110 23.95 24.52 -20.00
CA SER A 110 23.41 24.97 -21.30
C SER A 110 24.47 25.79 -22.05
N ALA A 111 24.89 25.30 -23.21
CA ALA A 111 25.71 26.03 -24.17
C ALA A 111 24.95 27.14 -24.92
N VAL A 112 23.62 27.25 -24.72
CA VAL A 112 22.77 28.27 -25.37
C VAL A 112 22.58 29.52 -24.47
N LEU A 113 22.94 29.42 -23.19
CA LEU A 113 22.96 30.54 -22.24
C LEU A 113 24.40 30.93 -21.82
N SER A 114 25.42 30.35 -22.46
CA SER A 114 26.82 30.57 -22.14
C SER A 114 27.49 31.70 -22.94
N ASP A 115 26.71 32.64 -23.47
CA ASP A 115 27.22 33.86 -24.11
C ASP A 115 27.49 35.00 -23.10
N SER A 116 27.46 34.73 -21.80
CA SER A 116 27.98 35.65 -20.79
C SER A 116 29.16 35.01 -20.06
N GLU A 117 30.35 35.47 -20.44
CA GLU A 117 31.51 35.73 -19.59
C GLU A 117 31.68 34.88 -18.31
N ASP A 118 32.76 34.08 -18.30
CA ASP A 118 33.50 33.69 -17.11
C ASP A 118 32.69 33.22 -15.88
N ILE A 119 31.88 32.17 -16.03
CA ILE A 119 31.68 31.28 -14.89
C ILE A 119 32.91 30.39 -14.83
N ILE A 120 33.86 30.73 -13.95
CA ILE A 120 34.87 29.80 -13.46
C ILE A 120 34.12 28.58 -12.90
N THR A 121 33.84 27.58 -13.74
CA THR A 121 33.34 26.26 -13.35
C THR A 121 34.46 25.56 -12.62
N SER A 122 34.66 25.96 -11.36
CA SER A 122 35.71 25.40 -10.52
C SER A 122 35.42 23.91 -10.31
N GLU A 123 36.49 23.11 -10.29
CA GLU A 123 36.48 21.68 -9.90
C GLU A 123 35.63 21.43 -8.64
N ARG A 124 35.67 22.38 -7.68
CA ARG A 124 34.87 22.35 -6.45
C ARG A 124 33.37 22.32 -6.71
N ASN A 125 32.87 23.03 -7.72
CA ASN A 125 31.44 23.03 -8.07
C ASN A 125 31.01 21.67 -8.63
N TYR A 126 31.85 21.03 -9.45
CA TYR A 126 31.57 19.67 -9.93
C TYR A 126 31.56 18.65 -8.79
N VAL A 127 32.57 18.68 -7.91
CA VAL A 127 32.62 17.80 -6.73
C VAL A 127 31.41 18.01 -5.83
N TYR A 128 30.99 19.26 -5.62
CA TYR A 128 29.79 19.58 -4.85
C TYR A 128 28.53 18.94 -5.45
N LYS A 129 28.30 19.10 -6.76
CA LYS A 129 27.13 18.53 -7.46
C LYS A 129 27.13 16.99 -7.43
N ILE A 130 28.29 16.36 -7.54
CA ILE A 130 28.38 14.90 -7.45
C ILE A 130 28.07 14.42 -6.03
N ARG A 131 28.55 15.13 -5.00
CA ARG A 131 28.18 14.83 -3.60
C ARG A 131 26.70 15.01 -3.35
N GLU A 132 26.09 16.07 -3.86
CA GLU A 132 24.64 16.31 -3.74
C GLU A 132 23.83 15.15 -4.34
N LEU A 133 24.24 14.64 -5.51
CA LEU A 133 23.64 13.49 -6.16
C LEU A 133 23.73 12.22 -5.31
N SER A 134 24.93 11.93 -4.77
CA SER A 134 25.13 10.77 -3.89
C SER A 134 24.28 10.87 -2.62
N THR A 135 24.28 12.04 -1.98
CA THR A 135 23.44 12.32 -0.80
C THR A 135 21.97 12.10 -1.11
N PHE A 136 21.48 12.54 -2.28
CA PHE A 136 20.10 12.29 -2.69
C PHE A 136 19.77 10.79 -2.74
N PHE A 137 20.59 9.98 -3.42
CA PHE A 137 20.34 8.53 -3.53
C PHE A 137 20.39 7.84 -2.17
N TYR A 138 21.33 8.26 -1.30
CA TYR A 138 21.44 7.76 0.06
C TYR A 138 20.20 8.09 0.90
N GLU A 139 19.76 9.35 0.88
CA GLU A 139 18.55 9.79 1.58
C GLU A 139 17.27 9.13 1.05
N ALA A 140 17.15 8.98 -0.27
CA ALA A 140 16.02 8.30 -0.88
C ALA A 140 16.00 6.82 -0.49
N SER A 141 17.15 6.17 -0.36
CA SER A 141 17.24 4.79 0.13
C SER A 141 16.63 4.63 1.54
N PHE A 142 16.85 5.59 2.45
CA PHE A 142 16.21 5.59 3.77
C PHE A 142 14.69 5.81 3.68
N SER A 143 14.23 6.66 2.77
CA SER A 143 12.79 6.84 2.53
C SER A 143 12.13 5.54 2.03
N PHE A 144 12.79 4.78 1.16
CA PHE A 144 12.31 3.45 0.75
C PHE A 144 12.26 2.47 1.93
N GLN A 145 13.31 2.44 2.76
CA GLN A 145 13.35 1.60 3.95
C GLN A 145 12.21 1.93 4.93
N GLN A 146 12.01 3.23 5.19
CA GLN A 146 10.96 3.71 6.09
C GLN A 146 9.57 3.32 5.57
N PHE A 147 9.31 3.56 4.28
CA PHE A 147 8.03 3.16 3.68
C PHE A 147 7.83 1.65 3.75
N SER A 148 8.86 0.85 3.42
CA SER A 148 8.81 -0.61 3.52
C SER A 148 8.49 -1.11 4.95
N SER A 149 9.06 -0.48 5.96
CA SER A 149 8.82 -0.82 7.37
C SER A 149 7.37 -0.50 7.79
N ASP A 150 6.89 0.68 7.39
CA ASP A 150 5.55 1.13 7.76
C ASP A 150 4.45 0.35 7.05
N ILE A 151 4.62 -0.02 5.77
CA ILE A 151 3.65 -0.90 5.08
C ILE A 151 3.59 -2.29 5.71
N LYS A 152 4.73 -2.84 6.14
CA LYS A 152 4.79 -4.14 6.80
C LYS A 152 4.00 -4.10 8.11
N THR A 153 4.24 -3.06 8.90
CA THR A 153 3.51 -2.79 10.15
C THR A 153 2.01 -2.67 9.89
N PHE A 154 1.60 -1.96 8.84
CA PHE A 154 0.20 -1.85 8.43
C PHE A 154 -0.42 -3.22 8.09
N TYR A 155 0.23 -4.04 7.27
CA TYR A 155 -0.28 -5.35 6.89
C TYR A 155 -0.40 -6.30 8.09
N GLU A 156 0.63 -6.37 8.94
CA GLU A 156 0.60 -7.17 10.17
C GLU A 156 -0.51 -6.72 11.12
N THR A 157 -0.66 -5.40 11.32
CA THR A 157 -1.72 -4.85 12.16
C THR A 157 -3.11 -5.14 11.58
N SER A 158 -3.24 -5.13 10.25
CA SER A 158 -4.49 -5.47 9.56
C SER A 158 -4.89 -6.93 9.77
N LYS A 159 -3.93 -7.86 9.68
CA LYS A 159 -4.14 -9.27 10.02
C LYS A 159 -4.57 -9.42 11.47
N ASN A 160 -3.86 -8.78 12.40
CA ASN A 160 -4.17 -8.85 13.83
C ASN A 160 -5.56 -8.30 14.16
N ALA A 161 -5.96 -7.18 13.54
CA ALA A 161 -7.30 -6.63 13.69
C ALA A 161 -8.37 -7.60 13.16
N SER A 162 -8.09 -8.24 12.03
CA SER A 162 -8.95 -9.27 11.45
C SER A 162 -9.10 -10.49 12.38
N TYR A 163 -8.01 -11.01 12.93
CA TYR A 163 -8.03 -12.11 13.91
C TYR A 163 -8.75 -11.74 15.21
N ALA A 164 -8.58 -10.51 15.69
CA ALA A 164 -9.27 -10.04 16.88
C ALA A 164 -10.81 -10.04 16.68
N LEU A 165 -11.26 -9.61 15.49
CA LEU A 165 -12.68 -9.67 15.11
C LEU A 165 -13.18 -11.12 15.03
N LEU A 166 -12.41 -12.04 14.42
CA LEU A 166 -12.75 -13.46 14.39
C LEU A 166 -12.87 -14.08 15.78
N PHE A 167 -11.91 -13.76 16.66
CA PHE A 167 -11.94 -14.25 18.04
C PHE A 167 -13.17 -13.75 18.80
N LYS A 168 -13.58 -12.50 18.57
CA LYS A 168 -14.83 -11.97 19.11
C LYS A 168 -16.03 -12.71 18.55
N LEU A 169 -16.07 -13.02 17.27
CA LEU A 169 -17.16 -13.79 16.66
C LEU A 169 -17.32 -15.19 17.29
N ARG A 170 -16.21 -15.85 17.65
CA ARG A 170 -16.24 -17.15 18.35
C ARG A 170 -16.80 -17.09 19.78
N GLN A 171 -16.83 -15.91 20.40
CA GLN A 171 -17.38 -15.71 21.75
C GLN A 171 -18.91 -15.56 21.77
N VAL A 172 -19.56 -15.67 20.61
CA VAL A 172 -21.02 -15.61 20.53
C VAL A 172 -21.66 -16.70 21.41
N PRO A 173 -22.68 -16.37 22.24
CA PRO A 173 -23.26 -17.31 23.20
C PRO A 173 -23.75 -18.60 22.54
N THR A 174 -23.36 -19.75 23.10
CA THR A 174 -23.68 -21.10 22.58
C THR A 174 -25.06 -21.62 22.99
N GLY A 175 -25.77 -20.90 23.87
CA GLY A 175 -27.10 -21.25 24.38
C GLY A 175 -28.28 -20.94 23.44
N GLN A 176 -28.04 -20.81 22.13
CA GLN A 176 -29.08 -20.47 21.16
C GLN A 176 -29.95 -21.69 20.78
N PRO A 177 -31.22 -21.48 20.34
CA PRO A 177 -32.07 -22.56 19.83
C PRO A 177 -31.42 -23.34 18.67
N THR A 178 -31.71 -24.64 18.53
CA THR A 178 -31.02 -25.55 17.61
C THR A 178 -30.91 -25.04 16.17
N LEU A 179 -31.99 -24.46 15.62
CA LEU A 179 -32.00 -23.95 14.25
C LEU A 179 -31.10 -22.70 14.09
N VAL A 180 -31.12 -21.79 15.07
CA VAL A 180 -30.24 -20.62 15.13
C VAL A 180 -28.79 -21.06 15.30
N LYS A 181 -28.54 -22.08 16.12
CA LYS A 181 -27.22 -22.65 16.34
C LYS A 181 -26.59 -23.18 15.04
N VAL A 182 -27.35 -23.94 14.24
CA VAL A 182 -26.86 -24.46 12.94
C VAL A 182 -26.53 -23.32 11.96
N LEU A 183 -27.39 -22.30 11.88
CA LEU A 183 -27.14 -21.13 11.01
C LEU A 183 -25.88 -20.35 11.44
N LEU A 184 -25.68 -20.15 12.75
CA LEU A 184 -24.48 -19.51 13.28
C LEU A 184 -23.22 -20.34 13.02
N THR A 185 -23.30 -21.67 13.16
CA THR A 185 -22.17 -22.57 12.87
C THR A 185 -21.74 -22.47 11.40
N ASN A 186 -22.68 -22.48 10.46
CA ASN A 186 -22.36 -22.33 9.04
C ASN A 186 -21.76 -20.95 8.74
N TYR A 187 -22.36 -19.90 9.30
CA TYR A 187 -21.84 -18.53 9.15
C TYR A 187 -20.42 -18.39 9.72
N PHE A 188 -20.12 -18.99 10.88
CA PHE A 188 -18.78 -18.94 11.46
C PHE A 188 -17.77 -19.70 10.61
N ALA A 189 -18.13 -20.86 10.07
CA ALA A 189 -17.26 -21.60 9.16
C ALA A 189 -16.94 -20.79 7.89
N GLU A 190 -17.94 -20.11 7.30
CA GLU A 190 -17.73 -19.23 6.15
C GLU A 190 -16.82 -18.03 6.47
N ILE A 191 -17.02 -17.40 7.63
CA ILE A 191 -16.19 -16.27 8.06
C ILE A 191 -14.76 -16.72 8.37
N GLU A 192 -14.57 -17.89 8.99
CA GLU A 192 -13.24 -18.48 9.21
C GLU A 192 -12.52 -18.74 7.89
N PHE A 193 -13.19 -19.34 6.91
CA PHE A 193 -12.64 -19.54 5.57
C PHE A 193 -12.27 -18.20 4.91
N PHE A 194 -13.15 -17.19 5.01
CA PHE A 194 -12.85 -15.86 4.52
C PHE A 194 -11.61 -15.25 5.18
N HIS A 195 -11.45 -15.39 6.50
CA HIS A 195 -10.29 -14.87 7.22
C HIS A 195 -8.98 -15.50 6.75
N VAL A 196 -8.96 -16.80 6.47
CA VAL A 196 -7.79 -17.49 5.90
C VAL A 196 -7.43 -16.87 4.55
N LEU A 197 -8.40 -16.80 3.63
CA LEU A 197 -8.18 -16.20 2.31
C LEU A 197 -7.73 -14.75 2.38
N PHE A 198 -8.35 -13.96 3.26
CA PHE A 198 -8.00 -12.56 3.47
C PHE A 198 -6.58 -12.39 4.02
N SER A 199 -6.15 -13.26 4.95
CA SER A 199 -4.79 -13.27 5.47
C SER A 199 -3.78 -13.59 4.38
N GLU A 200 -4.04 -14.60 3.53
CA GLU A 200 -3.17 -14.97 2.42
C GLU A 200 -2.99 -13.82 1.42
N ILE A 201 -4.08 -13.12 1.09
CA ILE A 201 -4.02 -11.93 0.21
C ILE A 201 -3.14 -10.84 0.84
N ILE A 202 -3.28 -10.59 2.14
CA ILE A 202 -2.44 -9.62 2.84
C ILE A 202 -0.97 -10.05 2.80
N ASP A 203 -0.69 -11.33 3.02
CA ASP A 203 0.68 -11.85 3.02
C ASP A 203 1.33 -11.71 1.64
N GLU A 204 0.62 -12.05 0.55
CA GLU A 204 1.14 -11.88 -0.83
C GLU A 204 1.37 -10.41 -1.16
N ALA A 205 0.44 -9.51 -0.79
CA ALA A 205 0.60 -8.07 -1.01
C ALA A 205 1.76 -7.48 -0.18
N MET A 206 1.93 -7.95 1.06
CA MET A 206 3.00 -7.55 1.95
C MET A 206 4.36 -7.99 1.41
N GLU A 207 4.50 -9.27 1.05
CA GLU A 207 5.74 -9.83 0.48
C GLU A 207 6.14 -9.08 -0.78
N TYR A 208 5.21 -8.96 -1.74
CA TYR A 208 5.47 -8.24 -2.99
C TYR A 208 5.94 -6.80 -2.76
N SER A 209 5.22 -6.05 -1.91
CA SER A 209 5.51 -4.63 -1.70
C SER A 209 6.82 -4.43 -0.96
N THR A 210 7.06 -5.19 0.12
CA THR A 210 8.26 -5.05 0.96
C THR A 210 9.52 -5.51 0.24
N GLU A 211 9.47 -6.63 -0.47
CA GLU A 211 10.62 -7.15 -1.23
C GLU A 211 10.98 -6.20 -2.39
N SER A 212 9.98 -5.67 -3.10
CA SER A 212 10.24 -4.74 -4.20
C SER A 212 10.80 -3.39 -3.71
N LEU A 213 10.30 -2.87 -2.58
CA LEU A 213 10.87 -1.66 -1.96
C LEU A 213 12.29 -1.89 -1.45
N LYS A 214 12.55 -3.06 -0.85
CA LYS A 214 13.90 -3.44 -0.38
C LYS A 214 14.90 -3.50 -1.52
N ARG A 215 14.57 -4.15 -2.65
CA ARG A 215 15.43 -4.17 -3.83
C ARG A 215 15.72 -2.77 -4.37
N THR A 216 14.71 -1.90 -4.38
CA THR A 216 14.87 -0.51 -4.82
C THR A 216 15.76 0.28 -3.86
N GLN A 217 15.58 0.08 -2.55
CA GLN A 217 16.41 0.66 -1.51
C GLN A 217 17.88 0.24 -1.65
N GLU A 218 18.14 -1.06 -1.81
CA GLU A 218 19.48 -1.60 -2.00
C GLU A 218 20.14 -1.00 -3.26
N LEU A 219 19.41 -0.93 -4.38
CA LEU A 219 19.92 -0.31 -5.61
C LEU A 219 20.36 1.15 -5.39
N PHE A 220 19.53 1.94 -4.71
CA PHE A 220 19.82 3.34 -4.42
C PHE A 220 21.00 3.49 -3.46
N PHE A 221 21.04 2.67 -2.42
CA PHE A 221 22.13 2.63 -1.45
C PHE A 221 23.46 2.26 -2.11
N TYR A 222 23.50 1.15 -2.86
CA TYR A 222 24.72 0.70 -3.54
C TYR A 222 25.21 1.73 -4.57
N TYR A 223 24.30 2.39 -5.27
CA TYR A 223 24.68 3.45 -6.18
C TYR A 223 25.32 4.65 -5.47
N ALA A 224 24.71 5.11 -4.37
CA ALA A 224 25.26 6.20 -3.55
C ALA A 224 26.62 5.82 -2.93
N ASP A 225 26.72 4.60 -2.38
CA ASP A 225 27.94 4.09 -1.76
C ASP A 225 29.08 4.00 -2.78
N THR A 226 28.79 3.46 -3.97
CA THR A 226 29.75 3.42 -5.09
C THR A 226 30.19 4.83 -5.47
N GLN A 227 29.26 5.79 -5.58
CA GLN A 227 29.63 7.18 -5.87
C GLN A 227 30.52 7.79 -4.79
N ASN A 228 30.23 7.56 -3.50
CA ASN A 228 31.05 8.04 -2.39
C ASN A 228 32.45 7.42 -2.40
N ILE A 229 32.56 6.10 -2.60
CA ILE A 229 33.85 5.40 -2.71
C ILE A 229 34.67 5.98 -3.86
N ILE A 230 34.05 6.20 -5.02
CA ILE A 230 34.77 6.79 -6.16
C ILE A 230 35.19 8.22 -5.82
N LEU A 231 34.34 9.04 -5.19
CA LEU A 231 34.66 10.42 -4.75
C LEU A 231 35.80 10.48 -3.72
N GLU A 232 35.83 9.57 -2.76
CA GLU A 232 36.87 9.49 -1.72
C GLU A 232 38.20 9.04 -2.29
N ASN A 233 38.17 8.06 -3.20
CA ASN A 233 39.35 7.54 -3.88
C ASN A 233 39.73 8.36 -5.12
N TRP A 234 38.96 9.40 -5.45
CA TRP A 234 39.14 10.14 -6.68
C TRP A 234 40.41 10.97 -6.67
N LYS A 235 41.44 10.48 -7.37
CA LYS A 235 42.70 11.19 -7.61
C LYS A 235 42.75 11.99 -8.92
N LEU A 236 41.62 12.23 -9.60
CA LEU A 236 41.55 13.13 -10.76
C LEU A 236 41.58 14.57 -10.24
N LYS A 237 42.74 14.94 -9.69
CA LYS A 237 43.09 16.32 -9.47
C LYS A 237 43.22 16.96 -10.86
N THR A 238 42.58 18.12 -11.01
CA THR A 238 42.90 19.21 -11.95
C THR A 238 42.49 19.17 -13.43
N ASN A 239 41.82 18.13 -13.99
CA ASN A 239 41.31 18.24 -15.38
C ASN A 239 39.79 18.51 -15.43
N PRO A 240 39.35 19.76 -15.69
CA PRO A 240 37.93 20.12 -15.78
C PRO A 240 37.19 19.40 -16.91
N GLU A 241 37.88 18.98 -17.97
CA GLU A 241 37.30 18.19 -19.06
C GLU A 241 36.90 16.78 -18.58
N CYS A 242 37.76 16.14 -17.77
CA CYS A 242 37.46 14.85 -17.15
C CYS A 242 36.29 14.97 -16.15
N CYS A 243 36.25 16.04 -15.36
CA CYS A 243 35.13 16.31 -14.45
C CYS A 243 33.82 16.47 -15.22
N LYS A 244 33.83 17.21 -16.34
CA LYS A 244 32.66 17.39 -17.22
C LYS A 244 32.18 16.07 -17.83
N LEU A 245 33.10 15.26 -18.38
CA LEU A 245 32.76 13.95 -18.93
C LEU A 245 32.15 13.01 -17.88
N TYR A 246 32.73 12.98 -16.69
CA TYR A 246 32.21 12.16 -15.60
C TYR A 246 30.84 12.61 -15.11
N VAL A 247 30.62 13.92 -15.03
CA VAL A 247 29.33 14.49 -14.65
C VAL A 247 28.25 14.16 -15.67
N ASN A 248 28.55 14.24 -16.97
CA ASN A 248 27.63 13.81 -18.03
C ASN A 248 27.34 12.31 -17.95
N PHE A 249 28.35 11.49 -17.67
CA PHE A 249 28.17 10.06 -17.43
C PHE A 249 27.24 9.80 -16.24
N LEU A 250 27.47 10.47 -15.11
CA LEU A 250 26.62 10.34 -13.93
C LEU A 250 25.19 10.78 -14.17
N GLN A 251 24.98 11.90 -14.86
CA GLN A 251 23.65 12.38 -15.21
C GLN A 251 22.88 11.31 -15.99
N ASN A 252 23.51 10.68 -16.99
CA ASN A 252 22.89 9.62 -17.77
C ASN A 252 22.61 8.37 -16.91
N GLN A 253 23.59 7.89 -16.15
CA GLN A 253 23.44 6.68 -15.33
C GLN A 253 22.42 6.85 -14.21
N SER A 254 22.44 7.98 -13.50
CA SER A 254 21.45 8.30 -12.47
C SER A 254 20.04 8.39 -13.04
N SER A 255 19.87 8.96 -14.23
CA SER A 255 18.58 8.99 -14.93
C SER A 255 18.10 7.58 -15.27
N GLN A 256 18.97 6.71 -15.77
CA GLN A 256 18.64 5.32 -16.10
C GLN A 256 18.27 4.51 -14.85
N ILE A 257 19.07 4.59 -13.80
CA ILE A 257 18.82 3.91 -12.52
C ILE A 257 17.48 4.37 -11.93
N PHE A 258 17.26 5.69 -11.89
CA PHE A 258 16.01 6.25 -11.40
C PHE A 258 14.83 5.76 -12.24
N LYS A 259 14.90 5.81 -13.57
CA LYS A 259 13.82 5.31 -14.44
C LYS A 259 13.55 3.82 -14.20
N CYS A 260 14.59 2.99 -14.17
CA CYS A 260 14.45 1.55 -13.93
C CYS A 260 13.78 1.24 -12.58
N ALA A 261 14.15 1.98 -11.53
CA ALA A 261 13.55 1.85 -10.22
C ALA A 261 12.11 2.38 -10.13
N THR A 262 11.82 3.49 -10.81
CA THR A 262 10.59 4.28 -10.55
C THR A 262 9.50 4.15 -11.61
N LEU A 263 9.81 3.92 -12.90
CA LEU A 263 8.80 4.00 -13.96
C LEU A 263 7.73 2.91 -13.84
N ASP A 264 8.15 1.67 -13.60
CA ASP A 264 7.22 0.53 -13.61
C ASP A 264 7.10 -0.09 -12.21
N ASN A 265 8.21 -0.44 -11.57
CA ASN A 265 8.17 -1.17 -10.30
C ASN A 265 7.56 -0.34 -9.16
N LEU A 266 7.98 0.91 -8.98
CA LEU A 266 7.51 1.73 -7.86
C LEU A 266 6.05 2.16 -8.00
N ASN A 267 5.61 2.48 -9.22
CA ASN A 267 4.20 2.80 -9.49
C ASN A 267 3.29 1.60 -9.19
N ILE A 268 3.69 0.41 -9.61
CA ILE A 268 2.94 -0.82 -9.30
C ILE A 268 2.87 -1.04 -7.78
N ILE A 269 3.97 -0.84 -7.04
CA ILE A 269 3.96 -0.95 -5.57
C ILE A 269 2.97 0.05 -4.95
N TYR A 270 2.97 1.30 -5.41
CA TYR A 270 2.04 2.32 -4.92
C TYR A 270 0.58 1.97 -5.18
N ASP A 271 0.28 1.39 -6.32
CA ASP A 271 -1.06 0.95 -6.69
C ASP A 271 -1.49 -0.27 -5.88
N VAL A 272 -0.63 -1.30 -5.80
CA VAL A 272 -0.85 -2.49 -4.97
C VAL A 272 -1.12 -2.09 -3.53
N TYR A 273 -0.28 -1.24 -2.93
CA TYR A 273 -0.51 -0.74 -1.58
C TYR A 273 -1.84 0.02 -1.45
N SER A 274 -2.16 0.91 -2.38
CA SER A 274 -3.35 1.78 -2.25
C SER A 274 -4.65 1.00 -2.39
N VAL A 275 -4.71 0.10 -3.38
CA VAL A 275 -5.86 -0.79 -3.60
C VAL A 275 -6.02 -1.73 -2.41
N THR A 276 -4.93 -2.36 -1.96
CA THR A 276 -4.97 -3.30 -0.84
C THR A 276 -5.38 -2.59 0.46
N LYS A 277 -4.82 -1.42 0.75
CA LYS A 277 -5.21 -0.57 1.88
C LYS A 277 -6.70 -0.26 1.88
N LEU A 278 -7.25 0.18 0.75
CA LEU A 278 -8.66 0.55 0.64
C LEU A 278 -9.55 -0.66 0.90
N ASN A 279 -9.22 -1.81 0.29
CA ASN A 279 -9.95 -3.06 0.48
C ASN A 279 -9.91 -3.53 1.93
N ILE A 280 -8.72 -3.58 2.54
CA ILE A 280 -8.54 -3.96 3.95
C ILE A 280 -9.39 -3.05 4.85
N LYS A 281 -9.29 -1.72 4.69
CA LYS A 281 -10.06 -0.74 5.47
C LYS A 281 -11.56 -0.99 5.38
N TYR A 282 -12.06 -1.28 4.18
CA TYR A 282 -13.48 -1.56 3.98
C TYR A 282 -13.89 -2.90 4.58
N ILE A 283 -13.14 -3.96 4.32
CA ILE A 283 -13.39 -5.31 4.84
C ILE A 283 -13.44 -5.30 6.37
N VAL A 284 -12.41 -4.77 7.01
CA VAL A 284 -12.30 -4.72 8.48
C VAL A 284 -13.48 -3.96 9.08
N ARG A 285 -13.88 -2.82 8.49
CA ARG A 285 -15.04 -2.04 8.94
C ARG A 285 -16.37 -2.77 8.71
N GLN A 286 -16.52 -3.52 7.61
CA GLN A 286 -17.72 -4.32 7.35
C GLN A 286 -17.83 -5.48 8.33
N LEU A 287 -16.72 -6.16 8.62
CA LEU A 287 -16.66 -7.23 9.63
C LEU A 287 -17.03 -6.69 11.01
N GLU A 288 -16.43 -5.57 11.42
CA GLU A 288 -16.76 -4.88 12.67
C GLU A 288 -18.26 -4.62 12.78
N PHE A 289 -18.85 -3.97 11.77
CA PHE A 289 -20.28 -3.64 11.77
C PHE A 289 -21.17 -4.90 11.84
N ARG A 290 -20.83 -5.96 11.10
CA ARG A 290 -21.61 -7.20 11.08
C ARG A 290 -21.53 -7.94 12.40
N ILE A 291 -20.34 -8.03 13.00
CA ILE A 291 -20.14 -8.67 14.29
C ILE A 291 -20.90 -7.88 15.36
N GLN A 292 -20.78 -6.55 15.40
CA GLN A 292 -21.57 -5.71 16.30
C GLN A 292 -23.08 -5.95 16.15
N ARG A 293 -23.58 -5.98 14.91
CA ARG A 293 -25.01 -6.24 14.64
C ARG A 293 -25.43 -7.62 15.15
N LEU A 294 -24.62 -8.65 14.92
CA LEU A 294 -24.89 -10.00 15.39
C LEU A 294 -24.97 -10.05 16.92
N PHE A 295 -23.98 -9.48 17.61
CA PHE A 295 -23.97 -9.39 19.08
C PHE A 295 -25.20 -8.63 19.60
N ASN A 296 -25.57 -7.52 18.96
CA ASN A 296 -26.77 -6.77 19.33
C ASN A 296 -28.04 -7.61 19.15
N CYS A 297 -28.21 -8.28 18.00
CA CYS A 297 -29.38 -9.14 17.78
C CYS A 297 -29.50 -10.22 18.84
N LEU A 298 -28.39 -10.86 19.23
CA LEU A 298 -28.40 -11.94 20.22
C LEU A 298 -28.63 -11.44 21.64
N MET A 299 -28.09 -10.29 22.02
CA MET A 299 -28.26 -9.69 23.35
C MET A 299 -29.62 -9.01 23.55
N TYR A 300 -30.20 -8.43 22.50
CA TYR A 300 -31.49 -7.73 22.60
C TYR A 300 -32.70 -8.65 22.37
N ASN A 301 -32.59 -9.72 21.57
CA ASN A 301 -33.68 -10.71 21.47
C ASN A 301 -33.79 -11.60 22.72
N SER A 302 -32.72 -11.78 23.51
CA SER A 302 -32.83 -12.47 24.79
C SER A 302 -33.55 -11.66 25.87
N LEU A 303 -33.66 -10.34 25.72
CA LEU A 303 -34.33 -9.45 26.68
C LEU A 303 -35.85 -9.34 26.48
N ASN A 304 -36.39 -9.88 25.37
CA ASN A 304 -37.83 -9.91 25.09
C ASN A 304 -38.47 -11.30 25.31
N LEU A 305 -37.77 -12.21 26.00
CA LEU A 305 -38.24 -13.55 26.36
C LEU A 305 -38.52 -13.69 27.88
N GLN A 306 -38.98 -12.60 28.51
CA GLN A 306 -39.60 -12.60 29.85
C GLN A 306 -41.01 -12.03 29.75
#